data_AF-A0A966UQP6-F1
#
_entry.id   AF-A0A966UQP6-F1
#
_cell.length_a   1.000
_cell.length_b   1.000
_cell.length_c   1.000
_cell.angle_alpha   90.00
_cell.angle_beta   90.00
_cell.angle_gamma   90.00
#
_symmetry.space_group_name_H-M   'P 1'
#
loop_
_entity.id
_entity.type
_entity.pdbx_description
1 polymer ?
#
loop_
_entity_poly.entity_id
_entity_poly.type
_entity_poly.pdbx_seq_one_letter_code
_entity_poly.pdbx_strand_id
1 'polypeptide(L)'
;MPRKPLVLEFPSKSLTQRPISNGYMIDPGDYIEGGALNANYQDVEAACIICNAMGEAGYRYNVDFTFLTCGLGKVHIEFKNKEAATYAAMKLPVLPKDGLEI
;
A
#
# COMPACT_ATOMS: atom_id res chain seq x y z
N MET A 1 -10.63 27.01 -2.31
CA MET A 1 -11.11 25.81 -1.58
C MET A 1 -9.93 24.88 -1.39
N PRO A 2 -9.66 24.36 -0.18
CA PRO A 2 -8.65 23.32 -0.01
C PRO A 2 -9.09 22.08 -0.79
N ARG A 3 -8.24 21.59 -1.69
CA ARG A 3 -8.50 20.34 -2.43
C ARG A 3 -8.51 19.20 -1.41
N LYS A 4 -9.53 18.35 -1.47
CA LYS A 4 -9.60 17.14 -0.63
C LYS A 4 -8.33 16.30 -0.90
N PRO A 5 -7.64 15.79 0.14
CA PRO A 5 -6.46 14.96 -0.06
C PRO A 5 -6.84 13.70 -0.83
N LEU A 6 -6.02 13.34 -1.82
CA LEU A 6 -6.24 12.18 -2.67
C LEU A 6 -5.63 10.96 -1.98
N VAL A 7 -6.45 10.18 -1.29
CA VAL A 7 -5.99 9.03 -0.50
C VAL A 7 -6.40 7.73 -1.18
N LEU A 8 -5.40 6.94 -1.60
CA LEU A 8 -5.60 5.59 -2.14
C LEU A 8 -5.37 4.54 -1.06
N GLU A 9 -6.11 3.45 -1.17
CA GLU A 9 -6.03 2.29 -0.29
C GLU A 9 -5.50 1.10 -1.08
N PHE A 10 -4.50 0.42 -0.54
CA PHE A 10 -3.86 -0.71 -1.20
C PHE A 10 -4.07 -1.98 -0.36
N PRO A 11 -4.39 -3.13 -0.98
CA PRO A 11 -4.49 -4.39 -0.28
C PRO A 11 -3.08 -4.97 -0.07
N SER A 12 -2.66 -5.11 1.19
CA SER A 12 -1.30 -5.56 1.51
C SER A 12 -1.00 -6.97 0.99
N LYS A 13 -1.97 -7.87 1.06
CA LYS A 13 -1.80 -9.27 0.60
C LYS A 13 -1.46 -9.37 -0.88
N SER A 14 -2.05 -8.53 -1.72
CA SER A 14 -1.81 -8.55 -3.17
C SER A 14 -0.43 -8.00 -3.53
N LEU A 15 0.13 -7.14 -2.68
CA LEU A 15 1.45 -6.53 -2.88
C LEU A 15 2.58 -7.44 -2.42
N THR A 16 2.38 -8.21 -1.36
CA THR A 16 3.44 -9.04 -0.75
C THR A 16 3.37 -10.52 -1.13
N GLN A 17 2.42 -10.93 -1.96
CA GLN A 17 2.36 -12.32 -2.46
C GLN A 17 3.60 -12.63 -3.30
N ARG A 18 4.50 -13.46 -2.77
CA ARG A 18 5.66 -13.98 -3.50
C ARG A 18 5.27 -15.27 -4.23
N PRO A 19 5.77 -15.53 -5.45
CA PRO A 19 5.72 -16.86 -6.04
C PRO A 19 6.46 -17.81 -5.11
N ILE A 20 5.72 -18.75 -4.52
CA ILE A 20 6.25 -19.76 -3.60
C ILE A 20 7.15 -20.73 -4.36
N SER A 21 8.44 -20.41 -4.49
CA SER A 21 9.49 -21.41 -4.73
C SER A 21 10.07 -21.81 -3.37
N ASN A 22 9.68 -22.98 -2.86
CA ASN A 22 10.22 -23.63 -1.66
C ASN A 22 10.22 -22.82 -0.36
N GLY A 23 9.17 -23.02 0.45
CA GLY A 23 9.39 -23.47 1.82
C GLY A 23 9.73 -22.44 2.90
N TYR A 24 9.25 -21.21 2.83
CA TYR A 24 9.05 -20.40 4.04
C TYR A 24 7.58 -20.06 4.17
N MET A 25 6.89 -20.77 5.06
CA MET A 25 5.54 -20.41 5.47
C MET A 25 5.61 -19.03 6.12
N ILE A 26 5.01 -18.04 5.49
CA ILE A 26 4.50 -16.89 6.24
C ILE A 26 3.32 -17.47 7.00
N ASP A 27 3.49 -17.62 8.31
CA ASP A 27 2.48 -18.13 9.24
C ASP A 27 1.12 -17.52 8.87
N PRO A 28 0.14 -18.33 8.41
CA PRO A 28 -1.21 -17.85 8.17
C PRO A 28 -1.82 -17.63 9.55
N GLY A 29 -1.44 -16.52 10.19
CA GLY A 29 -1.73 -16.23 11.59
C GLY A 29 -3.22 -16.27 11.87
N ASP A 30 -3.69 -17.45 12.26
CA ASP A 30 -4.86 -17.57 13.09
C ASP A 30 -4.57 -16.79 14.37
N TYR A 31 -5.53 -15.94 14.72
CA TYR A 31 -5.51 -14.94 15.77
C TYR A 31 -5.07 -15.49 17.15
N ILE A 32 -3.76 -15.69 17.33
CA ILE A 32 -3.11 -16.02 18.60
C ILE A 32 -1.98 -15.00 18.75
N GLU A 33 -1.93 -14.33 19.90
CA GLU A 33 -1.08 -13.23 20.43
C GLU A 33 0.13 -12.65 19.64
N GLY A 34 0.70 -13.32 18.63
CA GLY A 34 1.66 -12.76 17.65
C GLY A 34 1.08 -12.44 16.26
N GLY A 35 -0.15 -12.85 15.94
CA GLY A 35 -0.76 -12.65 14.61
C GLY A 35 -0.98 -11.19 14.23
N ALA A 36 -1.29 -10.32 15.19
CA ALA A 36 -1.47 -8.89 14.96
C ALA A 36 -0.14 -8.17 14.65
N LEU A 37 0.96 -8.58 15.29
CA LEU A 37 2.31 -8.09 14.98
C LEU A 37 2.75 -8.55 13.57
N ASN A 38 2.50 -9.81 13.24
CA ASN A 38 2.84 -10.37 11.92
C ASN A 38 2.01 -9.77 10.78
N ALA A 39 0.72 -9.52 10.99
CA ALA A 39 -0.12 -8.80 10.04
C ALA A 39 0.40 -7.37 9.78
N ASN A 40 0.88 -6.69 10.82
CA ASN A 40 1.48 -5.37 10.67
C ASN A 40 2.81 -5.41 9.90
N TYR A 41 3.63 -6.45 10.03
CA TYR A 41 4.85 -6.57 9.21
C TYR A 41 4.54 -6.68 7.72
N GLN A 42 3.50 -7.42 7.36
CA GLN A 42 3.05 -7.53 5.97
C GLN A 42 2.53 -6.19 5.45
N ASP A 43 1.77 -5.47 6.26
CA ASP A 43 1.24 -4.15 5.93
C ASP A 43 2.36 -3.11 5.74
N VAL A 44 3.42 -3.18 6.56
CA VAL A 44 4.62 -2.34 6.41
C VAL A 44 5.43 -2.72 5.17
N GLU A 45 5.61 -4.01 4.86
CA GLU A 45 6.28 -4.45 3.63
C GLU A 45 5.53 -3.95 2.39
N ALA A 46 4.20 -4.04 2.38
CA ALA A 46 3.37 -3.48 1.32
C ALA A 46 3.60 -1.96 1.15
N ALA A 47 3.69 -1.20 2.25
CA ALA A 47 4.03 0.21 2.20
C ALA A 47 5.41 0.48 1.57
N CYS A 48 6.42 -0.34 1.89
CA CYS A 48 7.75 -0.26 1.29
C CYS A 48 7.71 -0.55 -0.23
N ILE A 49 6.97 -1.56 -0.66
CA ILE A 49 6.80 -1.90 -2.09
C ILE A 49 6.17 -0.72 -2.86
N ILE A 50 5.11 -0.13 -2.31
CA ILE A 50 4.47 1.05 -2.90
C ILE A 50 5.48 2.21 -2.99
N CYS A 51 6.18 2.51 -1.90
CA CYS A 51 7.16 3.62 -1.89
C CYS A 51 8.30 3.40 -2.89
N ASN A 52 8.76 2.16 -3.05
CA ASN A 52 9.79 1.83 -4.04
C ASN A 52 9.30 2.04 -5.47
N ALA A 53 8.12 1.51 -5.82
CA ALA A 53 7.53 1.68 -7.15
C ALA A 53 7.32 3.17 -7.50
N MET A 54 6.87 3.97 -6.52
CA MET A 54 6.74 5.41 -6.69
C MET A 54 8.10 6.10 -6.90
N GLY A 55 9.14 5.70 -6.15
CA GLY A 55 10.49 6.22 -6.30
C GLY A 55 11.13 5.87 -7.64
N GLU A 56 10.96 4.64 -8.12
CA GLU A 56 11.41 4.19 -9.45
C GLU A 56 10.75 4.98 -10.58
N ALA A 57 9.52 5.45 -10.37
CA ALA A 57 8.80 6.33 -11.29
C ALA A 57 9.19 7.81 -11.21
N GLY A 58 10.09 8.18 -10.29
CA GLY A 58 10.58 9.55 -10.10
C GLY A 58 9.82 10.40 -9.09
N TYR A 59 8.82 9.84 -8.40
CA TYR A 59 8.07 10.56 -7.38
C TYR A 59 8.80 10.56 -6.03
N ARG A 60 8.70 11.67 -5.31
CA ARG A 60 9.42 11.88 -4.05
C ARG A 60 8.48 11.79 -2.85
N TYR A 61 8.89 10.98 -1.87
CA TYR A 61 8.21 10.89 -0.58
C TYR A 61 8.16 12.27 0.11
N ASN A 62 7.05 12.57 0.77
CA ASN A 62 6.71 13.88 1.37
C ASN A 62 6.63 15.06 0.38
N VAL A 63 6.78 14.86 -0.92
CA VAL A 63 6.59 15.90 -1.95
C VAL A 63 5.42 15.55 -2.86
N ASP A 64 5.37 14.31 -3.33
CA ASP A 64 4.35 13.83 -4.26
C ASP A 64 3.38 12.87 -3.58
N PHE A 65 3.85 12.11 -2.58
CA PHE A 65 3.03 11.19 -1.80
C PHE A 65 3.58 10.98 -0.38
N THR A 66 2.71 10.54 0.53
CA THR A 66 3.04 10.27 1.95
C THR A 66 2.36 9.00 2.42
N PHE A 67 3.11 8.13 3.08
CA PHE A 67 2.54 7.02 3.85
C PHE A 67 1.85 7.55 5.11
N LEU A 68 0.56 7.28 5.28
CA LEU A 68 -0.22 7.75 6.42
C LEU A 68 -0.27 6.70 7.54
N THR A 69 -0.77 5.52 7.20
CA THR A 69 -1.01 4.44 8.16
C THR A 69 -1.22 3.13 7.42
N CYS A 70 -1.11 2.03 8.16
CA CYS A 70 -1.45 0.70 7.70
C CYS A 70 -2.05 -0.14 8.83
N GLY A 71 -2.76 -1.20 8.46
CA GLY A 71 -3.38 -2.12 9.40
C GLY A 71 -4.53 -2.88 8.74
N LEU A 72 -4.90 -4.02 9.32
CA LEU A 72 -6.02 -4.85 8.86
C LEU A 72 -5.91 -5.24 7.36
N GLY A 73 -4.70 -5.43 6.85
CA GLY A 73 -4.48 -5.82 5.46
C GLY A 73 -4.57 -4.66 4.46
N LYS A 74 -4.49 -3.42 4.94
CA LYS A 74 -4.61 -2.20 4.12
C LYS A 74 -3.47 -1.24 4.38
N VAL A 75 -3.05 -0.56 3.32
CA VAL A 75 -2.10 0.58 3.37
C VAL A 75 -2.78 1.82 2.83
N HIS A 76 -2.62 2.95 3.54
CA HIS A 76 -3.17 4.25 3.15
C HIS A 76 -2.05 5.19 2.73
N ILE A 77 -2.08 5.64 1.47
CA ILE A 77 -1.14 6.62 0.92
C ILE A 77 -1.91 7.87 0.50
N GLU A 78 -1.46 9.02 0.99
CA GLU A 78 -1.89 10.33 0.50
C GLU A 78 -1.04 10.76 -0.70
N PHE A 79 -1.69 11.24 -1.75
CA PHE A 79 -1.04 11.83 -2.92
C PHE A 79 -1.28 13.33 -2.96
N LYS A 80 -0.19 14.09 -3.15
CA LYS A 80 -0.19 15.56 -3.19
C LYS A 80 -0.48 16.09 -4.60
N ASN A 81 -0.33 15.24 -5.61
CA ASN A 81 -0.65 15.56 -7.00
C ASN A 81 -1.42 14.41 -7.68
N LYS A 82 -2.16 14.75 -8.75
CA LYS A 82 -3.02 13.78 -9.47
C LYS A 82 -2.19 12.77 -10.27
N GLU A 83 -1.07 13.19 -10.84
CA GLU A 83 -0.21 12.37 -11.68
C GLU A 83 0.33 11.14 -10.94
N ALA A 84 0.86 11.36 -9.73
CA ALA A 84 1.35 10.32 -8.83
C ALA A 84 0.25 9.33 -8.43
N ALA A 85 -0.96 9.82 -8.15
CA ALA A 85 -2.08 8.96 -7.82
C ALA A 85 -2.57 8.14 -9.01
N THR A 86 -2.64 8.74 -10.21
CA THR A 86 -2.98 8.04 -11.45
C THR A 86 -1.94 6.95 -11.74
N TYR A 87 -0.65 7.26 -11.61
CA TYR A 87 0.41 6.27 -11.76
C TYR A 87 0.22 5.10 -10.80
N ALA A 88 0.04 5.39 -9.50
CA ALA A 88 -0.14 4.36 -8.48
C ALA A 88 -1.36 3.47 -8.79
N ALA A 89 -2.50 4.05 -9.16
CA ALA A 89 -3.71 3.31 -9.48
C ALA A 89 -3.63 2.47 -10.76
N MET A 90 -2.81 2.88 -11.73
CA MET A 90 -2.59 2.12 -12.96
C MET A 90 -1.57 0.98 -12.80
N LYS A 91 -0.60 1.13 -11.88
CA LYS A 91 0.57 0.25 -11.78
C LYS A 91 0.58 -0.66 -10.56
N LEU A 92 -0.17 -0.31 -9.52
CA LEU A 92 -0.24 -1.06 -8.28
C LEU A 92 -1.68 -1.54 -8.05
N PRO A 93 -1.87 -2.68 -7.36
CA PRO A 93 -3.20 -3.10 -6.95
C PRO A 93 -3.78 -2.07 -5.96
N VAL A 94 -4.81 -1.36 -6.38
CA VAL A 94 -5.56 -0.40 -5.55
C VAL A 94 -6.94 -0.97 -5.24
N LEU A 95 -7.39 -0.81 -3.99
CA LEU A 95 -8.76 -1.13 -3.62
C LEU A 95 -9.71 -0.12 -4.26
N PRO A 96 -10.77 -0.56 -4.97
CA PRO A 96 -11.76 0.34 -5.51
C PRO A 96 -12.37 1.15 -4.37
N LYS A 97 -12.33 2.48 -4.49
CA LYS A 97 -12.96 3.40 -3.55
C LYS A 97 -14.18 3.98 -4.26
N ASP A 98 -15.34 3.92 -3.61
CA ASP A 98 -16.57 4.47 -4.17
C ASP A 98 -16.37 5.94 -4.57
N GLY A 99 -16.58 6.24 -5.86
CA GLY A 99 -16.48 7.59 -6.41
C GLY A 99 -15.06 8.12 -6.69
N LEU A 100 -14.04 7.25 -6.75
CA LEU A 100 -12.70 7.67 -7.17
C LEU A 100 -12.63 7.80 -8.71
N GLU A 101 -12.93 8.99 -9.23
CA GLU A 101 -12.61 9.37 -10.61
C GLU A 101 -11.13 9.75 -10.69
N ILE A 102 -10.31 8.84 -11.20
CA ILE A 102 -8.88 9.04 -11.45
C ILE A 102 -8.72 9.63 -12.85
#